data_AF-A0A0M9DZ32-F1
#
_entry.id   AF-A0A0M9DZ32-F1
#
_cell.length_a   1.000
_cell.length_b   1.000
_cell.length_c   1.000
_cell.angle_alpha   90.00
_cell.angle_beta   90.00
_cell.angle_gamma   90.00
#
_symmetry.space_group_name_H-M   'P 1'
#
loop_
_entity.id
_entity.type
_entity.pdbx_description
1 polymer ?
#
loop_
_entity_poly.entity_id
_entity_poly.type
_entity_poly.pdbx_seq_one_letter_code
_entity_poly.pdbx_strand_id
1 'polypeptide(L)'
;DELTGGHEDDILIGNTGEDVLYGKGGKDTFVVDNGDMIVDFYEPDGDRINLVHLFKNAKGDIHHYLHIETDGTDSFLLIDEDGDGSGFTDAKITIRHNVYRDLDIPRLWSDGFLVTGGIRPHLTVAINQLSDTSIEVTREAAMFEICFNESHVPKNLTVVLNEKGTATDKEDFVLETSIYNESTGTYERVEATDGIVPIQLGPDSLTQKVWVVPIADGKREADETISLIIGDKGEYYDIAHENQANITLKDGKDIVGIQSTRPMAYEAGEVNGSISVYRKGSITESLVVQLGIQGTATNGRDYLYLPTEVSIPAGKNAVTIDISPIKDFDTEQDEVVEIIVQPKESYVLDDSRSAIVNITDSSIKSGDINGDGEITIKDLIIVLQVTTGKAQKTDFFIESEISGDGQIDIQDAIYTLRIISEMK
;
A
#
# COMPACT_ATOMS: atom_id res chain seq x y z
N ASP A 1 30.46 -40.93 -26.40
CA ASP A 1 30.57 -40.12 -27.64
C ASP A 1 30.97 -38.68 -27.31
N GLU A 2 31.16 -37.83 -28.33
CA GLU A 2 31.37 -36.40 -28.15
C GLU A 2 30.22 -35.66 -28.86
N LEU A 3 29.46 -34.88 -28.09
CA LEU A 3 28.33 -34.10 -28.58
C LEU A 3 28.65 -32.62 -28.42
N THR A 4 28.50 -31.86 -29.49
CA THR A 4 28.87 -30.45 -29.53
C THR A 4 27.75 -29.62 -30.15
N GLY A 5 27.20 -28.70 -29.36
CA GLY A 5 26.23 -27.70 -29.74
C GLY A 5 26.77 -26.59 -30.65
N GLY A 6 25.86 -25.70 -31.01
CA GLY A 6 26.01 -24.51 -31.83
C GLY A 6 26.27 -23.27 -30.99
N HIS A 7 25.64 -22.16 -31.35
CA HIS A 7 25.63 -20.91 -30.55
C HIS A 7 24.18 -20.48 -30.25
N GLU A 8 23.27 -21.44 -30.36
CA GLU A 8 21.83 -21.29 -30.16
C GLU A 8 21.42 -22.14 -28.95
N ASP A 9 20.16 -22.11 -28.55
CA ASP A 9 19.67 -22.93 -27.44
C ASP A 9 19.58 -24.41 -27.87
N ASP A 10 20.56 -25.23 -27.48
CA ASP A 10 20.63 -26.64 -27.87
C ASP A 10 20.08 -27.60 -26.81
N ILE A 11 19.60 -28.76 -27.24
CA ILE A 11 19.30 -29.90 -26.36
C ILE A 11 20.27 -31.02 -26.71
N LEU A 12 21.21 -31.29 -25.81
CA LEU A 12 22.24 -32.31 -25.97
C LEU A 12 21.85 -33.54 -25.15
N ILE A 13 21.66 -34.68 -25.83
CA ILE A 13 21.20 -35.92 -25.20
C ILE A 13 22.31 -36.95 -25.33
N GLY A 14 23.00 -37.26 -24.22
CA GLY A 14 24.06 -38.28 -24.20
C GLY A 14 23.52 -39.67 -24.56
N ASN A 15 22.36 -40.02 -23.98
CA ASN A 15 21.84 -41.40 -23.95
C ASN A 15 22.80 -42.29 -23.14
N THR A 16 22.82 -43.58 -23.44
CA THR A 16 23.65 -44.54 -22.71
C THR A 16 25.10 -44.50 -23.20
N GLY A 17 26.05 -44.49 -22.28
CA GLY A 17 27.47 -44.47 -22.59
C GLY A 17 28.18 -43.44 -21.73
N GLU A 18 29.50 -43.32 -21.87
CA GLU A 18 30.23 -42.18 -21.34
C GLU A 18 30.31 -41.13 -22.46
N ASP A 19 29.56 -40.04 -22.32
CA ASP A 19 29.51 -38.96 -23.29
C ASP A 19 30.20 -37.69 -22.79
N VAL A 20 30.78 -36.93 -23.72
CA VAL A 20 31.35 -35.60 -23.46
C VAL A 20 30.49 -34.57 -24.19
N LEU A 21 29.90 -33.65 -23.44
CA LEU A 21 28.92 -32.69 -23.93
C LEU A 21 29.49 -31.26 -23.87
N TYR A 22 29.43 -30.56 -25.00
CA TYR A 22 29.79 -29.15 -25.16
C TYR A 22 28.58 -28.36 -25.64
N GLY A 23 28.05 -27.43 -24.85
CA GLY A 23 26.96 -26.53 -25.24
C GLY A 23 27.43 -25.40 -26.16
N LYS A 24 28.59 -24.83 -25.83
CA LYS A 24 29.20 -23.59 -26.32
C LYS A 24 28.49 -22.32 -25.86
N GLY A 25 27.35 -21.95 -26.43
CA GLY A 25 26.71 -20.70 -26.06
C GLY A 25 25.29 -20.65 -26.58
N GLY A 26 24.46 -19.83 -25.96
CA GLY A 26 23.02 -20.05 -25.98
C GLY A 26 22.61 -20.73 -24.68
N LYS A 27 21.31 -20.98 -24.53
CA LYS A 27 20.75 -21.58 -23.33
C LYS A 27 20.61 -23.08 -23.50
N ASP A 28 21.64 -23.83 -23.13
CA ASP A 28 21.72 -25.25 -23.47
C ASP A 28 21.05 -26.14 -22.42
N THR A 29 20.49 -27.27 -22.84
CA THR A 29 19.95 -28.30 -21.94
C THR A 29 20.69 -29.61 -22.14
N PHE A 30 21.45 -30.00 -21.12
CA PHE A 30 22.22 -31.24 -21.06
C PHE A 30 21.37 -32.35 -20.44
N VAL A 31 20.97 -33.33 -21.25
CA VAL A 31 20.28 -34.54 -20.80
C VAL A 31 21.33 -35.64 -20.66
N VAL A 32 21.71 -35.92 -19.42
CA VAL A 32 22.93 -36.67 -19.06
C VAL A 32 22.64 -37.96 -18.31
N ASP A 33 23.38 -39.02 -18.60
CA ASP A 33 23.30 -40.34 -17.96
C ASP A 33 24.60 -40.65 -17.19
N ASN A 34 24.70 -41.84 -16.62
CA ASN A 34 25.86 -42.29 -15.88
C ASN A 34 27.16 -42.26 -16.71
N GLY A 35 28.16 -41.55 -16.19
CA GLY A 35 29.50 -41.45 -16.79
C GLY A 35 29.68 -40.22 -17.68
N ASP A 36 28.62 -39.44 -17.91
CA ASP A 36 28.68 -38.26 -18.75
C ASP A 36 29.49 -37.11 -18.15
N MET A 37 30.05 -36.29 -19.03
CA MET A 37 30.84 -35.12 -18.69
C MET A 37 30.36 -33.88 -19.46
N ILE A 38 29.89 -32.87 -18.73
CA ILE A 38 29.56 -31.55 -19.28
C ILE A 38 30.81 -30.66 -19.17
N VAL A 39 31.24 -30.07 -20.28
CA VAL A 39 32.55 -29.39 -20.35
C VAL A 39 32.48 -27.88 -20.10
N ASP A 40 31.39 -27.24 -20.51
CA ASP A 40 31.27 -25.78 -20.59
C ASP A 40 29.94 -25.26 -20.03
N PHE A 41 29.38 -25.95 -19.03
CA PHE A 41 28.19 -25.50 -18.32
C PHE A 41 28.37 -24.07 -17.78
N TYR A 42 27.45 -23.17 -18.14
CA TYR A 42 27.55 -21.77 -17.78
C TYR A 42 26.19 -21.15 -17.39
N GLU A 43 25.97 -20.98 -16.09
CA GLU A 43 24.73 -20.42 -15.52
C GLU A 43 24.30 -19.05 -16.12
N PRO A 44 25.20 -18.08 -16.38
CA PRO A 44 24.79 -16.79 -16.94
C PRO A 44 24.18 -16.87 -18.34
N ASP A 45 24.51 -17.91 -19.13
CA ASP A 45 23.88 -18.16 -20.43
C ASP A 45 22.53 -18.90 -20.27
N GLY A 46 22.25 -19.41 -19.07
CA GLY A 46 20.99 -20.03 -18.69
C GLY A 46 20.95 -21.55 -18.85
N ASP A 47 22.12 -22.17 -19.00
CA ASP A 47 22.30 -23.61 -19.18
C ASP A 47 21.62 -24.45 -18.12
N ARG A 48 21.21 -25.66 -18.48
CA ARG A 48 20.42 -26.55 -17.61
C ARG A 48 20.92 -27.98 -17.67
N ILE A 49 20.94 -28.62 -16.52
CA ILE A 49 21.20 -30.04 -16.38
C ILE A 49 19.87 -30.74 -16.13
N ASN A 50 19.51 -31.68 -17.01
CA ASN A 50 18.26 -32.42 -16.94
C ASN A 50 18.51 -33.87 -16.52
N LEU A 51 18.11 -34.17 -15.29
CA LEU A 51 18.23 -35.48 -14.65
C LEU A 51 16.88 -36.22 -14.56
N VAL A 52 15.80 -35.66 -15.14
CA VAL A 52 14.43 -36.20 -14.99
C VAL A 52 14.34 -37.68 -15.35
N HIS A 53 15.09 -38.12 -16.36
CA HIS A 53 15.05 -39.50 -16.83
C HIS A 53 15.72 -40.52 -15.90
N LEU A 54 16.61 -40.04 -15.00
CA LEU A 54 17.26 -40.85 -13.96
C LEU A 54 16.32 -41.08 -12.75
N PHE A 55 15.28 -40.25 -12.59
CA PHE A 55 14.41 -40.25 -11.42
C PHE A 55 12.99 -40.72 -11.73
N LYS A 56 12.85 -41.87 -12.41
CA LYS A 56 11.55 -42.34 -12.92
C LYS A 56 10.56 -42.62 -11.78
N ASN A 57 9.53 -41.77 -11.68
CA ASN A 57 8.49 -41.79 -10.64
C ASN A 57 8.96 -41.42 -9.22
N ALA A 58 10.18 -40.87 -9.08
CA ALA A 58 10.67 -40.38 -7.81
C ALA A 58 9.89 -39.14 -7.35
N LYS A 59 9.70 -39.00 -6.04
CA LYS A 59 9.04 -37.87 -5.40
C LYS A 59 9.64 -37.62 -4.03
N GLY A 60 9.61 -36.36 -3.58
CA GLY A 60 10.08 -35.98 -2.25
C GLY A 60 11.40 -35.20 -2.29
N ASP A 61 12.16 -35.30 -1.21
CA ASP A 61 13.40 -34.52 -1.03
C ASP A 61 14.51 -34.98 -1.97
N ILE A 62 15.02 -34.04 -2.77
CA ILE A 62 16.13 -34.24 -3.71
C ILE A 62 17.40 -34.77 -3.04
N HIS A 63 17.63 -34.47 -1.75
CA HIS A 63 18.83 -34.93 -1.04
C HIS A 63 18.86 -36.43 -0.79
N HIS A 64 17.72 -37.14 -0.94
CA HIS A 64 17.73 -38.60 -0.94
C HIS A 64 18.18 -39.20 -2.28
N TYR A 65 18.25 -38.40 -3.34
CA TYR A 65 18.49 -38.86 -4.71
C TYR A 65 19.77 -38.29 -5.33
N LEU A 66 20.22 -37.13 -4.85
CA LEU A 66 21.34 -36.39 -5.41
C LEU A 66 22.27 -35.90 -4.30
N HIS A 67 23.56 -36.17 -4.48
CA HIS A 67 24.66 -35.63 -3.69
C HIS A 67 25.68 -34.97 -4.62
N ILE A 68 26.26 -33.83 -4.23
CA ILE A 68 27.28 -33.12 -5.00
C ILE A 68 28.60 -33.11 -4.24
N GLU A 69 29.61 -33.73 -4.84
CA GLU A 69 31.01 -33.64 -4.42
C GLU A 69 31.83 -32.75 -5.37
N THR A 70 32.97 -32.26 -4.90
CA THR A 70 33.91 -31.50 -5.74
C THR A 70 35.36 -31.82 -5.37
N ASP A 71 36.25 -31.83 -6.37
CA ASP A 71 37.70 -31.91 -6.16
C ASP A 71 38.38 -30.53 -6.05
N GLY A 72 37.58 -29.46 -6.04
CA GLY A 72 38.02 -28.06 -6.04
C GLY A 72 38.19 -27.45 -7.43
N THR A 73 38.03 -28.22 -8.50
CA THR A 73 37.99 -27.73 -9.90
C THR A 73 36.70 -28.14 -10.60
N ASP A 74 36.34 -29.41 -10.48
CA ASP A 74 35.17 -30.01 -11.11
C ASP A 74 34.14 -30.40 -10.03
N SER A 75 32.89 -30.53 -10.45
CA SER A 75 31.79 -31.04 -9.61
C SER A 75 31.33 -32.39 -10.11
N PHE A 76 30.90 -33.23 -9.16
CA PHE A 76 30.40 -34.56 -9.42
C PHE A 76 28.99 -34.67 -8.86
N LEU A 77 28.02 -34.84 -9.75
CA LEU A 77 26.65 -35.18 -9.36
C LEU A 77 26.60 -36.70 -9.16
N LEU A 78 26.36 -37.13 -7.93
CA LEU A 78 26.27 -38.52 -7.51
C LEU A 78 24.81 -38.87 -7.26
N ILE A 79 24.34 -39.92 -7.92
CA ILE A 79 22.93 -40.26 -8.01
C ILE A 79 22.64 -41.52 -7.19
N ASP A 80 21.56 -41.47 -6.42
CA ASP A 80 20.90 -42.59 -5.77
C ASP A 80 19.50 -42.73 -6.42
N GLU A 81 19.32 -43.72 -7.29
CA GLU A 81 18.08 -43.90 -8.06
C GLU A 81 16.94 -44.44 -7.17
N ASP A 82 17.26 -45.19 -6.11
CA ASP A 82 16.26 -45.76 -5.21
C ASP A 82 15.73 -44.76 -4.18
N GLY A 83 16.52 -43.71 -3.90
CA GLY A 83 16.11 -42.58 -3.09
C GLY A 83 16.07 -42.88 -1.60
N ASP A 84 16.88 -43.83 -1.12
CA ASP A 84 17.03 -44.10 0.32
C ASP A 84 18.02 -43.15 1.01
N GLY A 85 18.72 -42.33 0.23
CA GLY A 85 19.68 -41.33 0.70
C GLY A 85 21.02 -41.94 1.07
N SER A 86 21.40 -43.05 0.46
CA SER A 86 22.63 -43.78 0.76
C SER A 86 23.33 -44.29 -0.50
N GLY A 87 24.64 -44.53 -0.38
CA GLY A 87 25.43 -45.04 -1.49
C GLY A 87 25.77 -43.99 -2.55
N PHE A 88 24.78 -43.32 -3.14
CA PHE A 88 24.92 -42.38 -4.27
C PHE A 88 25.84 -42.92 -5.37
N THR A 89 25.73 -44.22 -5.67
CA THR A 89 26.65 -44.93 -6.58
C THR A 89 26.02 -45.31 -7.92
N ASP A 90 24.75 -45.00 -8.13
CA ASP A 90 24.00 -45.52 -9.29
C ASP A 90 24.38 -44.80 -10.58
N ALA A 91 24.62 -43.49 -10.49
CA ALA A 91 25.21 -42.72 -11.57
C ALA A 91 26.16 -41.63 -11.06
N LYS A 92 27.15 -41.31 -11.88
CA LYS A 92 28.07 -40.18 -11.65
C LYS A 92 28.16 -39.33 -12.91
N ILE A 93 27.82 -38.05 -12.79
CA ILE A 93 27.95 -37.05 -13.86
C ILE A 93 29.02 -36.05 -13.45
N THR A 94 29.90 -35.69 -14.38
CA THR A 94 30.97 -34.71 -14.16
C THR A 94 30.62 -33.37 -14.78
N ILE A 95 30.71 -32.28 -14.02
CA ILE A 95 30.62 -30.91 -14.52
C ILE A 95 32.00 -30.29 -14.40
N ARG A 96 32.62 -30.00 -15.54
CA ARG A 96 33.97 -29.46 -15.60
C ARG A 96 34.01 -27.98 -15.25
N HIS A 97 35.10 -27.57 -14.60
CA HIS A 97 35.44 -26.18 -14.28
C HIS A 97 34.36 -25.39 -13.53
N ASN A 98 33.46 -26.11 -12.86
CA ASN A 98 32.43 -25.56 -12.01
C ASN A 98 32.55 -26.23 -10.64
N VAL A 99 32.37 -25.45 -9.58
CA VAL A 99 32.52 -25.91 -8.19
C VAL A 99 31.20 -25.70 -7.46
N TYR A 100 30.45 -26.78 -7.31
CA TYR A 100 29.20 -26.88 -6.58
C TYR A 100 29.34 -27.84 -5.41
N ARG A 101 28.44 -27.70 -4.44
CA ARG A 101 28.33 -28.52 -3.23
C ARG A 101 26.85 -28.81 -2.99
N ASP A 102 26.55 -29.72 -2.06
CA ASP A 102 25.16 -30.00 -1.67
C ASP A 102 24.36 -28.75 -1.31
N LEU A 103 24.98 -27.78 -0.62
CA LEU A 103 24.33 -26.53 -0.22
C LEU A 103 23.87 -25.70 -1.43
N ASP A 104 24.42 -25.94 -2.62
CA ASP A 104 24.04 -25.25 -3.85
C ASP A 104 22.83 -25.91 -4.53
N ILE A 105 22.45 -27.14 -4.16
CA ILE A 105 21.32 -27.87 -4.78
C ILE A 105 20.03 -27.05 -4.73
N PRO A 106 19.60 -26.47 -3.58
CA PRO A 106 18.38 -25.69 -3.53
C PRO A 106 18.37 -24.51 -4.51
N ARG A 107 19.48 -23.76 -4.58
CA ARG A 107 19.65 -22.64 -5.50
C ARG A 107 19.65 -23.08 -6.96
N LEU A 108 20.45 -24.09 -7.31
CA LEU A 108 20.53 -24.62 -8.67
C LEU A 108 19.15 -25.11 -9.15
N TRP A 109 18.40 -25.76 -8.28
CA TRP A 109 17.03 -26.20 -8.57
C TRP A 109 16.06 -25.02 -8.68
N SER A 110 16.08 -24.08 -7.73
CA SER A 110 15.14 -22.94 -7.69
C SER A 110 15.33 -21.99 -8.88
N ASP A 111 16.57 -21.80 -9.32
CA ASP A 111 16.91 -20.98 -10.48
C ASP A 111 16.64 -21.69 -11.81
N GLY A 112 16.39 -23.00 -11.77
CA GLY A 112 16.08 -23.84 -12.93
C GLY A 112 17.32 -24.35 -13.70
N PHE A 113 18.51 -24.25 -13.10
CA PHE A 113 19.76 -24.82 -13.61
C PHE A 113 19.81 -26.33 -13.44
N LEU A 114 19.12 -26.86 -12.44
CA LEU A 114 18.97 -28.29 -12.19
C LEU A 114 17.51 -28.71 -12.35
N VAL A 115 17.23 -29.60 -13.30
CA VAL A 115 15.87 -30.09 -13.62
C VAL A 115 15.75 -31.56 -13.22
N THR A 116 14.97 -31.83 -12.19
CA THR A 116 14.88 -33.15 -11.56
C THR A 116 13.49 -33.79 -11.59
N GLY A 117 12.49 -33.10 -12.13
CA GLY A 117 11.14 -33.64 -12.28
C GLY A 117 10.36 -33.62 -10.96
N GLY A 118 9.95 -34.78 -10.47
CA GLY A 118 9.06 -34.91 -9.30
C GLY A 118 9.73 -34.79 -7.93
N ILE A 119 11.07 -34.78 -7.89
CA ILE A 119 11.86 -34.56 -6.67
C ILE A 119 12.33 -33.11 -6.60
N ARG A 120 12.36 -32.56 -5.38
CA ARG A 120 12.70 -31.16 -5.12
C ARG A 120 13.37 -31.00 -3.76
N PRO A 121 14.12 -29.92 -3.52
CA PRO A 121 14.48 -29.51 -2.18
C PRO A 121 13.25 -29.44 -1.27
N HIS A 122 13.43 -29.84 -0.01
CA HIS A 122 12.36 -29.73 0.97
C HIS A 122 12.07 -28.25 1.28
N LEU A 123 10.94 -27.77 0.75
CA LEU A 123 10.43 -26.42 0.93
C LEU A 123 9.09 -26.49 1.65
N THR A 124 8.98 -25.86 2.81
CA THR A 124 7.73 -25.74 3.58
C THR A 124 7.23 -24.31 3.57
N VAL A 125 5.92 -24.12 3.41
CA VAL A 125 5.27 -22.81 3.49
C VAL A 125 4.36 -22.76 4.70
N ALA A 126 4.46 -21.67 5.45
CA ALA A 126 3.63 -21.37 6.61
C ALA A 126 3.05 -19.94 6.52
N ILE A 127 2.07 -19.63 7.37
CA ILE A 127 1.58 -18.26 7.60
C ILE A 127 1.86 -17.87 9.04
N ASN A 128 2.53 -16.73 9.23
CA ASN A 128 2.68 -16.06 10.52
C ASN A 128 1.84 -14.79 10.54
N GLN A 129 0.77 -14.77 11.33
CA GLN A 129 -0.13 -13.64 11.42
C GLN A 129 0.46 -12.54 12.32
N LEU A 130 0.52 -11.30 11.82
CA LEU A 130 1.11 -10.16 12.53
C LEU A 130 0.04 -9.22 13.11
N SER A 131 -1.08 -9.05 12.41
CA SER A 131 -2.27 -8.38 12.92
C SER A 131 -3.54 -9.10 12.46
N ASP A 132 -4.61 -8.95 13.23
CA ASP A 132 -5.88 -9.66 13.07
C ASP A 132 -7.05 -8.77 12.65
N THR A 133 -6.81 -7.47 12.54
CA THR A 133 -7.85 -6.48 12.30
C THR A 133 -7.43 -5.55 11.18
N SER A 134 -8.34 -5.32 10.25
CA SER A 134 -8.26 -4.25 9.26
C SER A 134 -9.40 -3.26 9.47
N ILE A 135 -9.13 -1.96 9.33
CA ILE A 135 -10.09 -0.89 9.64
C ILE A 135 -10.25 0.02 8.41
N GLU A 136 -11.45 0.10 7.85
CA GLU A 136 -11.75 0.89 6.66
C GLU A 136 -11.60 2.39 6.88
N VAL A 137 -12.18 2.94 7.95
CA VAL A 137 -12.17 4.40 8.19
C VAL A 137 -10.75 4.96 8.28
N THR A 138 -9.82 4.22 8.91
CA THR A 138 -8.40 4.62 9.03
C THR A 138 -7.54 4.08 7.88
N ARG A 139 -8.07 3.19 7.05
CA ARG A 139 -7.35 2.41 6.03
C ARG A 139 -6.18 1.60 6.59
N GLU A 140 -6.33 1.15 7.84
CA GLU A 140 -5.34 0.31 8.47
C GLU A 140 -5.47 -1.13 7.94
N ALA A 141 -4.45 -1.59 7.25
CA ALA A 141 -4.42 -2.94 6.70
C ALA A 141 -4.03 -3.97 7.78
N ALA A 142 -4.70 -5.11 7.76
CA ALA A 142 -4.18 -6.27 8.48
C ALA A 142 -2.97 -6.85 7.74
N MET A 143 -2.09 -7.55 8.45
CA MET A 143 -0.83 -8.04 7.89
C MET A 143 -0.49 -9.43 8.41
N PHE A 144 0.06 -10.25 7.51
CA PHE A 144 0.68 -11.53 7.83
C PHE A 144 1.91 -11.74 6.96
N GLU A 145 2.71 -12.73 7.31
CA GLU A 145 3.88 -13.16 6.55
C GLU A 145 3.65 -14.57 6.04
N ILE A 146 3.96 -14.78 4.75
CA ILE A 146 4.19 -16.11 4.22
C ILE A 146 5.64 -16.47 4.57
N CYS A 147 5.83 -17.55 5.29
CA CYS A 147 7.14 -17.97 5.79
C CYS A 147 7.62 -19.23 5.06
N PHE A 148 8.90 -19.28 4.76
CA PHE A 148 9.61 -20.38 4.13
C PHE A 148 10.70 -20.90 5.07
N ASN A 149 11.05 -22.18 4.96
CA ASN A 149 12.20 -22.77 5.68
C ASN A 149 13.55 -22.51 4.98
N GLU A 150 13.54 -22.03 3.73
CA GLU A 150 14.70 -21.79 2.88
C GLU A 150 14.47 -20.51 2.05
N SER A 151 15.53 -19.77 1.73
CA SER A 151 15.44 -18.52 0.95
C SER A 151 15.43 -18.75 -0.56
N HIS A 152 15.94 -19.89 -1.02
CA HIS A 152 15.97 -20.29 -2.41
C HIS A 152 14.62 -20.90 -2.85
N VAL A 153 13.72 -20.04 -3.33
CA VAL A 153 12.39 -20.41 -3.84
C VAL A 153 12.36 -20.41 -5.36
N PRO A 154 11.61 -21.32 -6.02
CA PRO A 154 11.51 -21.35 -7.48
C PRO A 154 11.13 -20.02 -8.11
N LYS A 155 11.74 -19.70 -9.26
CA LYS A 155 11.32 -18.56 -10.08
C LYS A 155 9.84 -18.70 -10.46
N ASN A 156 9.08 -17.61 -10.32
CA ASN A 156 7.64 -17.55 -10.53
C ASN A 156 6.82 -18.44 -9.57
N LEU A 157 7.37 -18.78 -8.40
CA LEU A 157 6.58 -19.43 -7.36
C LEU A 157 5.37 -18.56 -7.02
N THR A 158 4.22 -19.22 -6.87
CA THR A 158 3.01 -18.60 -6.35
C THR A 158 2.47 -19.42 -5.20
N VAL A 159 1.98 -18.73 -4.17
CA VAL A 159 1.22 -19.32 -3.08
C VAL A 159 -0.24 -18.95 -3.28
N VAL A 160 -1.10 -19.97 -3.31
CA VAL A 160 -2.54 -19.75 -3.41
C VAL A 160 -3.10 -19.65 -1.99
N LEU A 161 -3.91 -18.65 -1.74
CA LEU A 161 -4.66 -18.48 -0.49
C LEU A 161 -6.12 -18.77 -0.78
N ASN A 162 -6.64 -19.85 -0.22
CA ASN A 162 -8.05 -20.16 -0.27
C ASN A 162 -8.78 -19.30 0.75
N GLU A 163 -9.65 -18.44 0.24
CA GLU A 163 -10.42 -17.49 1.05
C GLU A 163 -11.71 -18.14 1.56
N LYS A 164 -12.03 -17.90 2.82
CA LYS A 164 -13.32 -18.24 3.46
C LYS A 164 -13.74 -17.09 4.35
N GLY A 165 -15.04 -16.94 4.57
CA GLY A 165 -15.55 -15.92 5.50
C GLY A 165 -16.77 -15.22 4.93
N THR A 166 -17.00 -14.00 5.40
CA THR A 166 -18.11 -13.15 4.97
C THR A 166 -17.64 -12.01 4.06
N ALA A 167 -16.39 -11.57 4.20
CA ALA A 167 -15.81 -10.54 3.33
C ALA A 167 -15.52 -11.08 1.92
N THR A 168 -15.60 -10.21 0.93
CA THR A 168 -15.52 -10.49 -0.50
C THR A 168 -14.35 -9.73 -1.13
N ASP A 169 -13.46 -10.45 -1.82
CA ASP A 169 -12.33 -9.86 -2.56
C ASP A 169 -12.83 -8.83 -3.58
N LYS A 170 -12.14 -7.68 -3.64
CA LYS A 170 -12.42 -6.49 -4.47
C LYS A 170 -13.70 -5.73 -4.14
N GLU A 171 -14.54 -6.22 -3.23
CA GLU A 171 -15.66 -5.46 -2.68
C GLU A 171 -15.27 -4.86 -1.32
N ASP A 172 -14.78 -5.69 -0.41
CA ASP A 172 -14.50 -5.29 0.98
C ASP A 172 -12.99 -5.12 1.25
N PHE A 173 -12.14 -5.84 0.52
CA PHE A 173 -10.68 -5.73 0.61
C PHE A 173 -9.99 -6.06 -0.71
N VAL A 174 -8.69 -5.72 -0.78
CA VAL A 174 -7.75 -6.29 -1.74
C VAL A 174 -6.56 -6.90 -1.01
N LEU A 175 -5.97 -7.94 -1.60
CA LEU A 175 -4.70 -8.47 -1.13
C LEU A 175 -3.54 -7.76 -1.84
N GLU A 176 -2.57 -7.30 -1.06
CA GLU A 176 -1.32 -6.77 -1.58
C GLU A 176 -0.14 -7.52 -0.98
N THR A 177 0.96 -7.66 -1.71
CA THR A 177 2.17 -8.34 -1.24
C THR A 177 3.42 -7.55 -1.62
N SER A 178 4.51 -7.75 -0.88
CA SER A 178 5.80 -7.17 -1.22
C SER A 178 6.63 -8.17 -2.01
N ILE A 179 7.00 -7.85 -3.24
CA ILE A 179 7.93 -8.66 -4.06
C ILE A 179 9.29 -7.97 -4.13
N TYR A 180 10.37 -8.75 -4.08
CA TYR A 180 11.72 -8.20 -4.20
C TYR A 180 12.10 -7.99 -5.67
N ASN A 181 12.48 -6.78 -6.06
CA ASN A 181 13.01 -6.49 -7.39
C ASN A 181 14.54 -6.57 -7.38
N GLU A 182 15.09 -7.61 -8.02
CA GLU A 182 16.54 -7.83 -8.11
C GLU A 182 17.30 -6.72 -8.85
N SER A 183 16.65 -6.05 -9.81
CA SER A 183 17.30 -5.00 -10.62
C SER A 183 17.52 -3.71 -9.81
N THR A 184 16.60 -3.40 -8.90
CA THR A 184 16.66 -2.19 -8.06
C THR A 184 17.16 -2.48 -6.65
N GLY A 185 17.13 -3.74 -6.21
CA GLY A 185 17.46 -4.15 -4.85
C GLY A 185 16.40 -3.75 -3.81
N THR A 186 15.18 -3.45 -4.24
CA THR A 186 14.10 -2.91 -3.39
C THR A 186 12.85 -3.78 -3.44
N TYR A 187 12.03 -3.72 -2.39
CA TYR A 187 10.70 -4.33 -2.42
C TYR A 187 9.68 -3.40 -3.09
N GLU A 188 8.84 -3.99 -3.93
CA GLU A 188 7.71 -3.33 -4.59
C GLU A 188 6.40 -3.94 -4.08
N ARG A 189 5.38 -3.08 -3.89
CA ARG A 189 4.06 -3.50 -3.48
C ARG A 189 3.22 -3.81 -4.72
N VAL A 190 2.67 -5.01 -4.78
CA VAL A 190 1.85 -5.48 -5.90
C VAL A 190 0.56 -6.11 -5.37
N GLU A 191 -0.50 -6.05 -6.17
CA GLU A 191 -1.76 -6.73 -5.87
C GLU A 191 -1.63 -8.24 -6.08
N ALA A 192 -2.18 -9.03 -5.17
CA ALA A 192 -2.38 -10.47 -5.35
C ALA A 192 -3.79 -10.70 -5.89
N THR A 193 -3.91 -11.28 -7.08
CA THR A 193 -5.19 -11.44 -7.77
C THR A 193 -5.75 -12.84 -7.56
N ASP A 194 -7.03 -12.93 -7.22
CA ASP A 194 -7.78 -14.20 -7.06
C ASP A 194 -7.11 -15.14 -6.03
N GLY A 195 -6.63 -14.58 -4.92
CA GLY A 195 -5.91 -15.32 -3.88
C GLY A 195 -4.51 -15.81 -4.28
N ILE A 196 -4.00 -15.46 -5.46
CA ILE A 196 -2.69 -15.91 -5.95
C ILE A 196 -1.63 -14.87 -5.57
N VAL A 197 -0.79 -15.23 -4.60
CA VAL A 197 0.32 -14.39 -4.13
C VAL A 197 1.60 -14.77 -4.90
N PRO A 198 2.16 -13.88 -5.74
CA PRO A 198 3.47 -14.10 -6.35
C PRO A 198 4.55 -14.04 -5.27
N ILE A 199 5.49 -14.99 -5.29
CA ILE A 199 6.59 -15.07 -4.33
C ILE A 199 7.88 -14.65 -5.01
N GLN A 200 8.53 -13.64 -4.44
CA GLN A 200 9.88 -13.22 -4.82
C GLN A 200 10.58 -12.66 -3.59
N LEU A 201 11.41 -13.50 -2.98
CA LEU A 201 12.13 -13.17 -1.75
C LEU A 201 13.39 -12.35 -2.07
N GLY A 202 13.75 -11.45 -1.16
CA GLY A 202 15.07 -10.84 -1.20
C GLY A 202 16.17 -11.80 -0.76
N PRO A 203 17.46 -11.44 -0.98
CA PRO A 203 18.60 -12.24 -0.54
C PRO A 203 18.47 -12.61 0.94
N ASP A 204 18.63 -13.90 1.25
CA ASP A 204 18.54 -14.48 2.59
C ASP A 204 17.20 -14.26 3.33
N SER A 205 16.17 -13.73 2.66
CA SER A 205 14.85 -13.57 3.26
C SER A 205 14.13 -14.91 3.29
N LEU A 206 13.48 -15.20 4.43
CA LEU A 206 12.61 -16.37 4.62
C LEU A 206 11.14 -16.00 4.68
N THR A 207 10.80 -14.73 4.47
CA THR A 207 9.43 -14.24 4.64
C THR A 207 9.04 -13.26 3.55
N GLN A 208 7.75 -13.25 3.23
CA GLN A 208 7.12 -12.26 2.38
C GLN A 208 5.88 -11.69 3.05
N LYS A 209 5.77 -10.37 3.11
CA LYS A 209 4.62 -9.70 3.73
C LYS A 209 3.44 -9.64 2.78
N VAL A 210 2.27 -9.92 3.33
CA VAL A 210 0.98 -9.78 2.66
C VAL A 210 0.08 -8.92 3.53
N TRP A 211 -0.64 -8.01 2.88
CA TRP A 211 -1.60 -7.09 3.49
C TRP A 211 -3.00 -7.41 3.02
N VAL A 212 -3.94 -7.39 3.95
CA VAL A 212 -5.38 -7.30 3.68
C VAL A 212 -5.72 -5.82 3.78
N VAL A 213 -5.83 -5.16 2.63
CA VAL A 213 -6.09 -3.73 2.55
C VAL A 213 -7.59 -3.51 2.42
N PRO A 214 -8.22 -2.77 3.36
CA PRO A 214 -9.67 -2.62 3.36
C PRO A 214 -10.10 -1.61 2.29
N ILE A 215 -11.25 -1.84 1.67
CA ILE A 215 -11.86 -0.93 0.70
C ILE A 215 -12.89 -0.07 1.43
N ALA A 216 -12.53 1.19 1.69
CA ALA A 216 -13.47 2.12 2.32
C ALA A 216 -14.55 2.57 1.33
N ASP A 217 -15.81 2.27 1.62
CA ASP A 217 -16.94 2.57 0.74
C ASP A 217 -17.93 3.62 1.32
N GLY A 218 -17.75 4.00 2.58
CA GLY A 218 -18.57 4.98 3.28
C GLY A 218 -19.93 4.45 3.77
N LYS A 219 -20.14 3.13 3.80
CA LYS A 219 -21.29 2.49 4.41
C LYS A 219 -21.00 2.04 5.84
N ARG A 220 -22.06 1.88 6.63
CA ARG A 220 -21.96 1.28 7.98
C ARG A 220 -22.23 -0.20 7.78
N GLU A 221 -21.24 -1.01 8.12
CA GLU A 221 -21.29 -2.45 7.92
C GLU A 221 -21.05 -3.18 9.24
N ALA A 222 -21.47 -4.44 9.30
CA ALA A 222 -21.15 -5.29 10.43
C ALA A 222 -19.71 -5.79 10.27
N ASP A 223 -19.02 -6.09 11.39
CA ASP A 223 -17.70 -6.72 11.33
C ASP A 223 -17.75 -7.97 10.45
N GLU A 224 -16.84 -8.05 9.49
CA GLU A 224 -16.72 -9.15 8.56
C GLU A 224 -15.47 -9.98 8.87
N THR A 225 -15.45 -11.22 8.39
CA THR A 225 -14.35 -12.14 8.65
C THR A 225 -13.78 -12.67 7.36
N ILE A 226 -12.46 -12.87 7.35
CA ILE A 226 -11.76 -13.63 6.33
C ILE A 226 -10.75 -14.59 6.97
N SER A 227 -10.74 -15.81 6.47
CA SER A 227 -9.78 -16.87 6.78
C SER A 227 -9.03 -17.20 5.50
N LEU A 228 -7.73 -16.91 5.48
CA LEU A 228 -6.82 -17.15 4.37
C LEU A 228 -6.02 -18.41 4.66
N ILE A 229 -6.24 -19.46 3.87
CA ILE A 229 -5.63 -20.78 4.10
C ILE A 229 -4.69 -21.11 2.94
N ILE A 230 -3.44 -21.50 3.22
CA ILE A 230 -2.50 -21.94 2.16
C ILE A 230 -3.13 -23.11 1.39
N GLY A 231 -3.25 -22.93 0.07
CA GLY A 231 -3.70 -23.95 -0.86
C GLY A 231 -2.60 -24.97 -1.17
N ASP A 232 -3.01 -26.21 -1.41
CA ASP A 232 -2.09 -27.28 -1.77
C ASP A 232 -1.55 -27.07 -3.18
N LYS A 233 -0.21 -27.09 -3.28
CA LYS A 233 0.54 -27.06 -4.53
C LYS A 233 1.70 -28.04 -4.44
N GLY A 234 1.43 -29.25 -3.95
CA GLY A 234 2.43 -30.27 -3.51
C GLY A 234 3.61 -30.59 -4.44
N GLU A 235 3.58 -30.17 -5.70
CA GLU A 235 4.73 -30.20 -6.62
C GLU A 235 5.81 -29.16 -6.29
N TYR A 236 5.48 -28.10 -5.56
CA TYR A 236 6.38 -26.96 -5.29
C TYR A 236 6.77 -26.82 -3.82
N TYR A 237 5.85 -27.11 -2.90
CA TYR A 237 6.10 -26.99 -1.47
C TYR A 237 5.16 -27.88 -0.65
N ASP A 238 5.56 -28.13 0.59
CA ASP A 238 4.76 -28.76 1.62
C ASP A 238 4.14 -27.70 2.53
N ILE A 239 2.95 -27.96 3.07
CA ILE A 239 2.25 -27.01 3.95
C ILE A 239 2.62 -27.32 5.41
N ALA A 240 3.15 -26.32 6.12
CA ALA A 240 3.43 -26.44 7.54
C ALA A 240 2.14 -26.45 8.39
N HIS A 241 2.26 -26.76 9.68
CA HIS A 241 1.09 -26.79 10.58
C HIS A 241 0.39 -25.42 10.69
N GLU A 242 1.16 -24.32 10.72
CA GLU A 242 0.62 -22.96 10.72
C GLU A 242 0.36 -22.53 9.27
N ASN A 243 -0.88 -22.72 8.80
CA ASN A 243 -1.23 -22.53 7.39
C ASN A 243 -2.43 -21.62 7.15
N GLN A 244 -2.86 -20.88 8.18
CA GLN A 244 -4.01 -20.01 8.09
C GLN A 244 -3.80 -18.68 8.82
N ALA A 245 -4.32 -17.59 8.25
CA ALA A 245 -4.51 -16.32 8.93
C ALA A 245 -6.01 -16.01 9.02
N ASN A 246 -6.45 -15.48 10.16
CA ASN A 246 -7.83 -15.04 10.36
C ASN A 246 -7.85 -13.54 10.64
N ILE A 247 -8.48 -12.78 9.75
CA ILE A 247 -8.60 -11.33 9.83
C ILE A 247 -10.07 -10.95 10.02
N THR A 248 -10.32 -9.95 10.86
CA THR A 248 -11.60 -9.27 11.01
C THR A 248 -11.52 -7.92 10.29
N LEU A 249 -12.39 -7.70 9.31
CA LEU A 249 -12.55 -6.40 8.68
C LEU A 249 -13.60 -5.62 9.48
N LYS A 250 -13.26 -4.37 9.80
CA LYS A 250 -14.13 -3.47 10.55
C LYS A 250 -14.29 -2.18 9.76
N ASP A 251 -15.51 -1.67 9.70
CA ASP A 251 -15.76 -0.29 9.25
C ASP A 251 -14.91 0.66 10.11
N GLY A 252 -15.12 0.61 11.42
CA GLY A 252 -14.45 1.46 12.40
C GLY A 252 -15.34 2.59 12.91
N LYS A 253 -14.81 3.39 13.83
CA LYS A 253 -15.53 4.58 14.32
C LYS A 253 -15.30 5.74 13.37
N ASP A 254 -16.35 6.51 13.12
CA ASP A 254 -16.23 7.77 12.38
C ASP A 254 -15.18 8.66 13.06
N ILE A 255 -14.36 9.34 12.26
CA ILE A 255 -13.40 10.34 12.73
C ILE A 255 -14.04 11.71 12.52
N VAL A 256 -14.26 12.47 13.58
CA VAL A 256 -14.94 13.78 13.53
C VAL A 256 -13.95 14.91 13.75
N GLY A 257 -13.98 15.89 12.86
CA GLY A 257 -13.20 17.11 12.94
C GLY A 257 -14.06 18.35 12.70
N ILE A 258 -13.41 19.50 12.82
CA ILE A 258 -14.01 20.81 12.60
C ILE A 258 -12.96 21.73 11.98
N GLN A 259 -13.41 22.65 11.13
CA GLN A 259 -12.55 23.67 10.53
C GLN A 259 -13.34 24.96 10.33
N SER A 260 -12.67 26.11 10.39
CA SER A 260 -13.25 27.38 9.96
C SER A 260 -13.33 27.42 8.44
N THR A 261 -14.50 27.76 7.91
CA THR A 261 -14.72 27.99 6.47
C THR A 261 -14.77 29.46 6.12
N ARG A 262 -15.10 30.30 7.11
CA ARG A 262 -14.93 31.76 7.06
C ARG A 262 -14.54 32.23 8.47
N PRO A 263 -13.26 32.49 8.74
CA PRO A 263 -12.74 32.72 10.09
C PRO A 263 -13.02 34.14 10.64
N MET A 264 -13.76 34.97 9.92
CA MET A 264 -14.12 36.33 10.32
C MET A 264 -15.63 36.53 10.21
N ALA A 265 -16.19 37.23 11.20
CA ALA A 265 -17.56 37.71 11.24
C ALA A 265 -17.56 39.22 11.57
N TYR A 266 -18.47 39.97 10.96
CA TYR A 266 -18.51 41.44 11.09
C TYR A 266 -19.93 41.90 11.44
N GLU A 267 -20.08 42.62 12.55
CA GLU A 267 -21.37 43.15 12.98
C GLU A 267 -21.90 44.21 12.00
N ALA A 268 -21.02 45.10 11.57
CA ALA A 268 -21.34 46.07 10.54
C ALA A 268 -21.43 45.38 9.18
N GLY A 269 -22.66 45.32 8.65
CA GLY A 269 -22.96 44.62 7.40
C GLY A 269 -23.52 43.21 7.62
N GLU A 270 -23.60 42.74 8.88
CA GLU A 270 -24.13 41.42 9.25
C GLU A 270 -23.46 40.28 8.48
N VAL A 271 -22.14 40.36 8.37
CA VAL A 271 -21.34 39.37 7.65
C VAL A 271 -21.08 38.19 8.56
N ASN A 272 -21.72 37.07 8.27
CA ASN A 272 -21.54 35.86 9.06
C ASN A 272 -20.12 35.31 8.89
N GLY A 273 -19.54 34.80 9.98
CA GLY A 273 -18.48 33.80 9.94
C GLY A 273 -19.08 32.41 9.73
N SER A 274 -18.26 31.40 9.45
CA SER A 274 -18.75 30.02 9.33
C SER A 274 -17.67 29.00 9.66
N ILE A 275 -18.14 27.87 10.18
CA ILE A 275 -17.34 26.66 10.42
C ILE A 275 -18.00 25.46 9.73
N SER A 276 -17.23 24.42 9.49
CA SER A 276 -17.72 23.12 9.00
C SER A 276 -17.30 22.02 9.97
N VAL A 277 -18.28 21.36 10.58
CA VAL A 277 -18.07 20.11 11.33
C VAL A 277 -18.19 18.96 10.34
N TYR A 278 -17.20 18.08 10.29
CA TYR A 278 -17.12 17.02 9.30
C TYR A 278 -16.79 15.66 9.93
N ARG A 279 -17.11 14.59 9.21
CA ARG A 279 -16.75 13.20 9.53
C ARG A 279 -16.00 12.53 8.38
N LYS A 280 -15.11 11.60 8.72
CA LYS A 280 -14.54 10.57 7.84
C LYS A 280 -15.09 9.22 8.31
N GLY A 281 -15.53 8.38 7.38
CA GLY A 281 -16.15 7.09 7.66
C GLY A 281 -17.56 7.00 7.09
N SER A 282 -18.45 6.30 7.78
CA SER A 282 -19.77 5.99 7.28
C SER A 282 -20.64 7.23 7.13
N ILE A 283 -21.35 7.35 6.01
CA ILE A 283 -22.34 8.41 5.79
C ILE A 283 -23.79 7.92 5.85
N THR A 284 -24.02 6.63 6.07
CA THR A 284 -25.36 6.01 5.96
C THR A 284 -26.34 6.46 7.05
N GLU A 285 -25.84 6.73 8.25
CA GLU A 285 -26.63 7.21 9.39
C GLU A 285 -26.31 8.67 9.73
N SER A 286 -27.21 9.34 10.43
CA SER A 286 -26.94 10.67 10.99
C SER A 286 -26.00 10.57 12.20
N LEU A 287 -25.04 11.49 12.32
CA LEU A 287 -24.10 11.54 13.44
C LEU A 287 -24.34 12.78 14.30
N VAL A 288 -24.58 12.60 15.60
CA VAL A 288 -24.72 13.70 16.56
C VAL A 288 -23.38 13.98 17.22
N VAL A 289 -22.85 15.17 16.97
CA VAL A 289 -21.56 15.69 17.44
C VAL A 289 -21.79 16.68 18.58
N GLN A 290 -21.07 16.52 19.69
CA GLN A 290 -21.11 17.45 20.81
C GLN A 290 -20.07 18.56 20.63
N LEU A 291 -20.46 19.80 20.93
CA LEU A 291 -19.64 20.99 20.76
C LEU A 291 -19.45 21.69 22.11
N GLY A 292 -18.21 22.08 22.38
CA GLY A 292 -17.87 23.06 23.41
C GLY A 292 -17.71 24.43 22.74
N ILE A 293 -18.24 25.47 23.37
CA ILE A 293 -18.15 26.85 22.88
C ILE A 293 -17.45 27.66 23.96
N GLN A 294 -16.33 28.30 23.58
CA GLN A 294 -15.55 29.15 24.46
C GLN A 294 -14.98 30.34 23.67
N GLY A 295 -14.26 31.22 24.36
CA GLY A 295 -13.70 32.43 23.77
C GLY A 295 -14.04 33.67 24.58
N THR A 296 -13.83 34.85 24.01
CA THR A 296 -14.23 36.12 24.62
C THR A 296 -15.66 36.49 24.26
N ALA A 297 -16.13 36.08 23.07
CA ALA A 297 -17.51 36.29 22.62
C ALA A 297 -18.48 35.35 23.34
N THR A 298 -19.62 35.91 23.77
CA THR A 298 -20.67 35.28 24.58
C THR A 298 -21.79 34.73 23.70
N ASN A 299 -22.01 33.42 23.79
CA ASN A 299 -23.04 32.71 23.03
C ASN A 299 -24.47 33.25 23.31
N GLY A 300 -25.15 33.72 22.27
CA GLY A 300 -26.49 34.30 22.35
C GLY A 300 -26.53 35.78 22.75
N ARG A 301 -25.37 36.43 22.92
CA ARG A 301 -25.26 37.87 23.16
C ARG A 301 -24.52 38.57 22.03
N ASP A 302 -23.31 38.13 21.72
CA ASP A 302 -22.43 38.78 20.74
C ASP A 302 -22.59 38.12 19.34
N TYR A 303 -23.17 36.92 19.31
CA TYR A 303 -23.66 36.24 18.12
C TYR A 303 -24.94 35.44 18.42
N LEU A 304 -25.72 35.11 17.38
CA LEU A 304 -26.93 34.31 17.52
C LEU A 304 -26.63 32.99 18.22
N TYR A 305 -27.54 32.56 19.10
CA TYR A 305 -27.34 31.39 19.93
C TYR A 305 -26.96 30.15 19.10
N LEU A 306 -25.77 29.60 19.37
CA LEU A 306 -25.29 28.35 18.81
C LEU A 306 -25.61 27.19 19.75
N PRO A 307 -26.17 26.08 19.22
CA PRO A 307 -26.41 24.89 20.03
C PRO A 307 -25.10 24.20 20.43
N THR A 308 -25.10 23.48 21.56
CA THR A 308 -23.95 22.69 22.03
C THR A 308 -23.90 21.28 21.42
N GLU A 309 -24.76 20.99 20.45
CA GLU A 309 -24.70 19.79 19.64
C GLU A 309 -25.18 20.09 18.22
N VAL A 310 -24.62 19.36 17.25
CA VAL A 310 -25.01 19.44 15.85
C VAL A 310 -25.15 18.04 15.28
N SER A 311 -26.06 17.86 14.32
CA SER A 311 -26.21 16.60 13.60
C SER A 311 -25.66 16.75 12.18
N ILE A 312 -24.73 15.87 11.81
CA ILE A 312 -24.38 15.62 10.41
C ILE A 312 -25.45 14.66 9.85
N PRO A 313 -26.28 15.06 8.88
CA PRO A 313 -27.35 14.21 8.37
C PRO A 313 -26.84 12.95 7.65
N ALA A 314 -27.70 11.93 7.57
CA ALA A 314 -27.46 10.79 6.69
C ALA A 314 -27.25 11.24 5.23
N GLY A 315 -26.32 10.58 4.53
CA GLY A 315 -25.87 10.95 3.19
C GLY A 315 -24.97 12.18 3.12
N LYS A 316 -24.62 12.79 4.25
CA LYS A 316 -23.70 13.95 4.34
C LYS A 316 -22.47 13.59 5.17
N ASN A 317 -21.33 14.15 4.78
CA ASN A 317 -20.06 14.04 5.52
C ASN A 317 -19.74 15.31 6.32
N ALA A 318 -20.50 16.39 6.16
CA ALA A 318 -20.29 17.63 6.87
C ALA A 318 -21.59 18.42 7.08
N VAL A 319 -21.55 19.33 8.04
CA VAL A 319 -22.57 20.34 8.32
C VAL A 319 -21.90 21.67 8.59
N THR A 320 -22.40 22.73 7.95
CA THR A 320 -21.93 24.10 8.17
C THR A 320 -22.73 24.73 9.30
N ILE A 321 -22.04 25.44 10.19
CA ILE A 321 -22.64 26.27 11.23
C ILE A 321 -22.22 27.71 10.94
N ASP A 322 -23.20 28.59 10.77
CA ASP A 322 -22.98 30.02 10.60
C ASP A 322 -22.84 30.68 11.97
N ILE A 323 -21.83 31.54 12.10
CA ILE A 323 -21.63 32.41 13.27
C ILE A 323 -22.16 33.78 12.84
N SER A 324 -23.42 34.05 13.18
CA SER A 324 -24.08 35.31 12.86
C SER A 324 -23.88 36.32 14.00
N PRO A 325 -23.06 37.36 13.80
CA PRO A 325 -22.82 38.34 14.85
C PRO A 325 -24.09 39.17 15.12
N ILE A 326 -24.28 39.61 16.37
CA ILE A 326 -25.43 40.43 16.75
C ILE A 326 -24.98 41.89 16.74
N LYS A 327 -25.42 42.65 15.75
CA LYS A 327 -25.12 44.07 15.71
C LYS A 327 -25.75 44.81 16.87
N ASP A 328 -24.92 45.53 17.63
CA ASP A 328 -25.40 46.49 18.61
C ASP A 328 -24.82 47.92 18.38
N PHE A 329 -24.87 48.76 19.41
CA PHE A 329 -24.43 50.17 19.33
C PHE A 329 -23.18 50.45 20.17
N ASP A 330 -22.69 49.45 20.91
CA ASP A 330 -21.48 49.58 21.67
C ASP A 330 -20.27 49.46 20.72
N THR A 331 -19.12 49.95 21.17
CA THR A 331 -17.86 49.72 20.46
C THR A 331 -17.01 48.83 21.33
N GLU A 332 -16.80 47.61 20.87
CA GLU A 332 -16.14 46.52 21.53
C GLU A 332 -14.74 46.28 20.95
N GLN A 333 -13.98 45.40 21.60
CA GLN A 333 -12.71 44.93 21.06
C GLN A 333 -12.98 43.69 20.23
N ASP A 334 -12.12 43.39 19.26
CA ASP A 334 -12.19 42.14 18.50
C ASP A 334 -12.35 40.95 19.45
N GLU A 335 -13.44 40.21 19.25
CA GLU A 335 -13.78 39.07 20.05
C GLU A 335 -13.52 37.77 19.30
N VAL A 336 -13.44 36.67 20.02
CA VAL A 336 -13.19 35.36 19.45
C VAL A 336 -14.20 34.37 19.98
N VAL A 337 -14.76 33.56 19.08
CA VAL A 337 -15.44 32.31 19.41
C VAL A 337 -14.60 31.13 18.92
N GLU A 338 -14.28 30.23 19.84
CA GLU A 338 -13.67 28.94 19.55
C GLU A 338 -14.68 27.84 19.80
N ILE A 339 -14.90 27.01 18.78
CA ILE A 339 -15.81 25.86 18.82
C ILE A 339 -14.96 24.59 18.79
N ILE A 340 -15.18 23.72 19.76
CA ILE A 340 -14.39 22.50 20.00
C ILE A 340 -15.28 21.28 19.88
N VAL A 341 -14.88 20.30 19.06
CA VAL A 341 -15.53 18.98 19.03
C VAL A 341 -15.19 18.23 20.32
N GLN A 342 -16.23 17.85 21.07
CA GLN A 342 -16.09 17.10 22.31
C GLN A 342 -16.02 15.59 22.04
N PRO A 343 -15.26 14.81 22.84
CA PRO A 343 -15.19 13.37 22.69
C PRO A 343 -16.54 12.70 23.02
N LYS A 344 -16.89 11.64 22.29
CA LYS A 344 -18.09 10.83 22.51
C LYS A 344 -17.79 9.38 22.15
N GLU A 345 -18.52 8.42 22.73
CA GLU A 345 -18.28 6.99 22.45
C GLU A 345 -18.49 6.61 20.97
N SER A 346 -19.39 7.30 20.28
CA SER A 346 -19.81 7.00 18.91
C SER A 346 -18.81 7.38 17.81
N TYR A 347 -17.78 8.18 18.11
CA TYR A 347 -16.77 8.62 17.14
C TYR A 347 -15.42 8.83 17.82
N VAL A 348 -14.36 8.93 17.03
CA VAL A 348 -13.05 9.40 17.49
C VAL A 348 -12.80 10.82 16.96
N LEU A 349 -11.90 11.56 17.61
CA LEU A 349 -11.59 12.93 17.20
C LEU A 349 -10.49 12.93 16.14
N ASP A 350 -10.67 13.79 15.13
CA ASP A 350 -9.60 14.21 14.22
C ASP A 350 -8.58 15.09 14.97
N ASP A 351 -7.40 15.28 14.39
CA ASP A 351 -6.41 16.23 14.90
C ASP A 351 -6.96 17.67 14.82
N SER A 352 -7.73 17.99 13.79
CA SER A 352 -8.48 19.25 13.66
C SER A 352 -9.78 19.21 14.49
N ARG A 353 -9.66 19.41 15.81
CA ARG A 353 -10.80 19.36 16.75
C ARG A 353 -11.29 20.71 17.27
N SER A 354 -10.69 21.83 16.88
CA SER A 354 -11.22 23.16 17.18
C SER A 354 -11.17 24.09 15.98
N ALA A 355 -12.13 25.01 15.92
CA ALA A 355 -12.24 26.03 14.88
C ALA A 355 -12.50 27.39 15.55
N ILE A 356 -11.86 28.42 15.00
CA ILE A 356 -11.88 29.77 15.55
C ILE A 356 -12.52 30.72 14.55
N VAL A 357 -13.42 31.58 15.02
CA VAL A 357 -13.97 32.71 14.27
C VAL A 357 -13.74 33.98 15.10
N ASN A 358 -13.15 34.99 14.48
CA ASN A 358 -13.03 36.33 15.07
C ASN A 358 -14.27 37.15 14.72
N ILE A 359 -14.78 37.90 15.69
CA ILE A 359 -15.95 38.76 15.57
C ILE A 359 -15.47 40.19 15.79
N THR A 360 -15.85 41.09 14.89
CA THR A 360 -15.44 42.50 14.97
C THR A 360 -16.61 43.43 14.67
N ASP A 361 -16.71 44.55 15.37
CA ASP A 361 -17.70 45.60 15.10
C ASP A 361 -17.47 46.27 13.76
N SER A 362 -16.20 46.31 13.34
CA SER A 362 -15.76 47.02 12.15
C SER A 362 -16.41 46.40 10.93
N SER A 363 -16.83 47.24 9.97
CA SER A 363 -17.23 46.74 8.66
C SER A 363 -15.99 46.23 7.93
N ILE A 364 -16.14 45.19 7.12
CA ILE A 364 -15.17 44.92 6.04
C ILE A 364 -14.99 46.22 5.25
N LYS A 365 -13.77 46.76 5.20
CA LYS A 365 -13.51 47.96 4.40
C LYS A 365 -13.63 47.57 2.94
N SER A 366 -14.39 48.33 2.14
CA SER A 366 -14.39 48.14 0.69
C SER A 366 -12.95 48.22 0.17
N GLY A 367 -12.49 47.13 -0.44
CA GLY A 367 -11.14 46.93 -0.97
C GLY A 367 -10.16 46.16 -0.09
N ASP A 368 -10.54 45.82 1.14
CA ASP A 368 -9.84 44.89 2.02
C ASP A 368 -10.30 43.46 1.69
N ILE A 369 -9.68 42.87 0.67
CA ILE A 369 -10.11 41.62 0.05
C ILE A 369 -9.71 40.42 0.91
N ASN A 370 -8.61 40.52 1.66
CA ASN A 370 -8.14 39.47 2.57
C ASN A 370 -8.68 39.63 4.01
N GLY A 371 -9.36 40.73 4.32
CA GLY A 371 -9.97 41.01 5.63
C GLY A 371 -8.94 41.27 6.73
N ASP A 372 -7.72 41.71 6.39
CA ASP A 372 -6.63 41.96 7.35
C ASP A 372 -6.67 43.37 7.96
N GLY A 373 -7.65 44.19 7.59
CA GLY A 373 -7.89 45.54 8.08
C GLY A 373 -7.15 46.62 7.28
N GLU A 374 -6.31 46.26 6.31
CA GLU A 374 -5.54 47.16 5.46
C GLU A 374 -5.84 46.94 3.97
N ILE A 375 -5.88 48.00 3.16
CA ILE A 375 -6.01 47.88 1.70
C ILE A 375 -4.62 47.91 1.08
N THR A 376 -4.09 46.74 0.71
CA THR A 376 -2.70 46.58 0.28
C THR A 376 -2.56 45.85 -1.06
N ILE A 377 -1.32 45.71 -1.53
CA ILE A 377 -1.00 44.92 -2.74
C ILE A 377 -1.43 43.46 -2.59
N LYS A 378 -1.56 42.93 -1.37
CA LYS A 378 -2.03 41.55 -1.15
C LYS A 378 -3.48 41.39 -1.62
N ASP A 379 -4.32 42.38 -1.35
CA ASP A 379 -5.72 42.42 -1.79
C ASP A 379 -5.82 42.42 -3.30
N LEU A 380 -5.03 43.27 -3.96
CA LEU A 380 -4.95 43.30 -5.42
C LEU A 380 -4.51 41.96 -6.02
N ILE A 381 -3.54 41.28 -5.40
CA ILE A 381 -3.07 39.96 -5.87
C ILE A 381 -4.21 38.94 -5.81
N ILE A 382 -5.02 38.97 -4.75
CA ILE A 382 -6.15 38.05 -4.60
C ILE A 382 -7.21 38.32 -5.68
N VAL A 383 -7.58 39.59 -5.93
CA VAL A 383 -8.51 39.93 -7.03
C VAL A 383 -7.99 39.43 -8.39
N LEU A 384 -6.68 39.58 -8.65
CA LEU A 384 -6.06 39.09 -9.88
C LEU A 384 -6.02 37.55 -9.97
N GLN A 385 -5.85 36.87 -8.84
CA GLN A 385 -5.95 35.41 -8.79
C GLN A 385 -7.39 34.95 -9.07
N VAL A 386 -8.39 35.66 -8.52
CA VAL A 386 -9.83 35.34 -8.68
C VAL A 386 -10.23 35.51 -10.15
N THR A 387 -9.89 36.66 -10.75
CA THR A 387 -10.17 36.96 -12.17
C THR A 387 -9.49 36.00 -13.15
N THR A 388 -8.38 35.39 -12.76
CA THR A 388 -7.64 34.43 -13.60
C THR A 388 -7.98 32.98 -13.31
N GLY A 389 -8.94 32.70 -12.41
CA GLY A 389 -9.36 31.34 -12.05
C GLY A 389 -8.26 30.52 -11.38
N LYS A 390 -7.24 31.17 -10.79
CA LYS A 390 -6.16 30.48 -10.08
C LYS A 390 -6.62 30.10 -8.67
N ALA A 391 -6.06 28.99 -8.16
CA ALA A 391 -6.27 28.58 -6.78
C ALA A 391 -5.77 29.68 -5.82
N GLN A 392 -6.65 30.10 -4.91
CA GLN A 392 -6.34 31.09 -3.88
C GLN A 392 -5.55 30.43 -2.76
N LYS A 393 -4.55 31.14 -2.24
CA LYS A 393 -3.79 30.70 -1.06
C LYS A 393 -4.39 31.19 0.26
N THR A 394 -5.33 32.12 0.19
CA THR A 394 -6.00 32.76 1.32
C THR A 394 -7.47 32.93 0.99
N ASP A 395 -8.33 32.80 2.00
CA ASP A 395 -9.75 33.14 1.88
C ASP A 395 -9.89 34.63 1.55
N PHE A 396 -10.99 34.98 0.89
CA PHE A 396 -11.26 36.36 0.48
C PHE A 396 -12.73 36.71 0.68
N PHE A 397 -12.99 37.99 0.89
CA PHE A 397 -14.32 38.50 1.13
C PHE A 397 -14.88 39.08 -0.17
N ILE A 398 -15.98 38.52 -0.67
CA ILE A 398 -16.68 39.09 -1.84
C ILE A 398 -17.31 40.44 -1.46
N GLU A 399 -17.65 40.60 -0.18
CA GLU A 399 -18.33 41.79 0.35
C GLU A 399 -17.41 43.02 0.47
N SER A 400 -16.09 42.85 0.29
CA SER A 400 -15.16 43.96 0.08
C SER A 400 -15.02 44.40 -1.38
N GLU A 401 -15.84 43.87 -2.29
CA GLU A 401 -15.94 44.39 -3.65
C GLU A 401 -16.20 45.91 -3.63
N ILE A 402 -15.55 46.61 -4.55
CA ILE A 402 -15.49 48.08 -4.58
C ILE A 402 -16.31 48.62 -5.73
N SER A 403 -16.51 47.82 -6.78
CA SER A 403 -17.18 48.21 -8.01
C SER A 403 -18.71 48.34 -7.87
N GLY A 404 -19.29 47.75 -6.83
CA GLY A 404 -20.71 47.70 -6.50
C GLY A 404 -21.50 46.64 -7.26
N ASP A 405 -20.84 45.64 -7.87
CA ASP A 405 -21.46 44.67 -8.77
C ASP A 405 -21.65 43.26 -8.16
N GLY A 406 -21.23 43.09 -6.90
CA GLY A 406 -21.36 41.85 -6.14
C GLY A 406 -20.44 40.72 -6.60
N GLN A 407 -19.43 41.01 -7.42
CA GLN A 407 -18.39 40.07 -7.84
C GLN A 407 -17.01 40.66 -7.53
N ILE A 408 -16.01 39.77 -7.41
CA ILE A 408 -14.60 40.19 -7.34
C ILE A 408 -14.00 40.05 -8.73
N ASP A 409 -13.85 41.18 -9.43
CA ASP A 409 -13.49 41.21 -10.83
C ASP A 409 -12.36 42.21 -11.17
N ILE A 410 -12.09 42.40 -12.47
CA ILE A 410 -10.99 43.26 -12.92
C ILE A 410 -11.26 44.75 -12.60
N GLN A 411 -12.51 45.15 -12.44
CA GLN A 411 -12.88 46.49 -12.02
C GLN A 411 -12.46 46.70 -10.58
N ASP A 412 -12.71 45.73 -9.68
CA ASP A 412 -12.22 45.81 -8.30
C ASP A 412 -10.71 45.91 -8.25
N ALA A 413 -9.98 45.17 -9.09
CA ALA A 413 -8.51 45.29 -9.16
C ALA A 413 -8.07 46.72 -9.53
N ILE A 414 -8.78 47.38 -10.45
CA ILE A 414 -8.51 48.77 -10.83
C ILE A 414 -8.80 49.71 -9.66
N TYR A 415 -9.90 49.51 -8.94
CA TYR A 415 -10.26 50.31 -7.77
C TYR A 415 -9.29 50.12 -6.61
N THR A 416 -8.93 48.88 -6.26
CA THR A 416 -7.93 48.56 -5.22
C THR A 416 -6.58 49.18 -5.57
N LEU A 417 -6.12 49.05 -6.83
CA LEU A 417 -4.87 49.66 -7.28
C LEU A 417 -4.90 51.18 -7.15
N ARG A 418 -6.04 51.81 -7.47
CA ARG A 418 -6.23 53.25 -7.32
C ARG A 418 -6.13 53.68 -5.87
N ILE A 419 -6.82 52.99 -4.96
CA ILE A 419 -6.76 53.26 -3.52
C ILE A 419 -5.32 53.15 -3.00
N ILE A 420 -4.62 52.05 -3.31
CA ILE A 420 -3.21 51.85 -2.93
C ILE A 420 -2.33 52.98 -3.47
N SER A 421 -2.58 53.45 -4.69
CA SER A 421 -1.80 54.53 -5.32
C SER A 421 -2.01 55.90 -4.67
N GLU A 422 -3.17 56.12 -4.06
CA GLU A 422 -3.57 57.38 -3.40
C GLU A 422 -3.15 57.44 -1.92
N MET A 423 -2.77 56.31 -1.32
CA MET A 423 -2.29 56.20 0.08
C MET A 423 -0.80 56.59 0.29
N LYS A 424 -0.14 57.19 -0.69
CA LYS A 424 1.28 57.60 -0.64
C LYS A 424 1.52 59.08 -0.31
#